data_AF-A0A7J5UU49-F1
#
_entry.id   AF-A0A7J5UU49-F1
#
_cell.length_a   1.000
_cell.length_b   1.000
_cell.length_c   1.000
_cell.angle_alpha   90.00
_cell.angle_beta   90.00
_cell.angle_gamma   90.00
#
_symmetry.space_group_name_H-M   'P 1'
#
loop_
_entity.id
_entity.type
_entity.pdbx_description
1 polymer ?
#
loop_
_entity_poly.entity_id
_entity_poly.type
_entity_poly.pdbx_seq_one_letter_code
_entity_poly.pdbx_strand_id
1 'polypeptide(L)'
;MAGAAPSGVLPGRALLPARAGRGRRRAGRVRQRAARRRRGPVRPGRGRRRRPASRGDAGLVHRRRPAGAPAGHRPRPRPPRGGAVDVTTCHVWWADASTAPALGGLLDRGEQARAARLDSPDRRRFVTAHALARIVLASPTGLHPAAVRLVARCPRCGGAHGKPALPDHPRLAFSISSSGRRVVVALAQAAGVGVDVERLASARVLAAAVDDGATAAVLAPAELAAYQALPERSRHGALLRWWTRKEAILKATGDGLAVDPAAVELSAPGAPPALTGWSGPGPAPRVRLVDLDAGPGYAAALAVLGSADVSVVEHDAGPVLRAAAAARRTGPASGRRPRDGLR
;
A
#
# COMPACT_ATOMS: atom_id res chain seq x y z
N MET A 1 -6.54 22.68 38.93
CA MET A 1 -5.68 23.68 38.27
C MET A 1 -4.41 22.99 37.81
N ALA A 2 -4.37 22.56 36.54
CA ALA A 2 -3.16 22.27 35.76
C ALA A 2 -3.63 21.88 34.36
N GLY A 3 -3.51 22.80 33.41
CA GLY A 3 -3.98 22.65 32.03
C GLY A 3 -3.04 21.76 31.21
N ALA A 4 -3.62 20.79 30.51
CA ALA A 4 -2.94 20.02 29.48
C ALA A 4 -3.29 20.63 28.11
N ALA A 5 -2.27 21.07 27.39
CA ALA A 5 -2.36 21.64 26.04
C ALA A 5 -2.86 20.59 25.02
N PRO A 6 -3.61 21.00 23.98
CA PRO A 6 -4.11 20.07 22.97
C PRO A 6 -3.01 19.73 21.94
N SER A 7 -2.57 18.48 21.92
CA SER A 7 -1.72 17.91 20.86
C SER A 7 -2.49 17.82 19.54
N GLY A 8 -2.11 18.67 18.58
CA GLY A 8 -2.63 18.68 17.23
C GLY A 8 -2.27 17.41 16.46
N VAL A 9 -3.29 16.70 15.98
CA VAL A 9 -3.18 15.55 15.08
C VAL A 9 -3.55 16.01 13.67
N LEU A 10 -2.57 16.07 12.78
CA LEU A 10 -2.77 16.30 11.34
C LEU A 10 -3.38 15.04 10.70
N PRO A 11 -4.38 15.15 9.81
CA PRO A 11 -4.75 14.05 8.92
C PRO A 11 -3.62 13.83 7.91
N GLY A 12 -3.41 12.57 7.50
CA GLY A 12 -2.51 12.16 6.43
C GLY A 12 -2.86 12.80 5.10
N ARG A 13 -2.43 14.05 4.95
CA ARG A 13 -2.25 14.82 3.74
C ARG A 13 -0.74 14.82 3.54
N ALA A 14 -0.23 14.30 2.43
CA ALA A 14 1.09 14.70 1.98
C ALA A 14 0.99 16.17 1.54
N LEU A 15 1.02 17.09 2.52
CA LEU A 15 1.30 18.49 2.27
C LEU A 15 2.82 18.61 2.14
N LEU A 16 3.29 18.67 0.89
CA LEU A 16 4.59 19.26 0.61
C LEU A 16 4.59 20.71 1.14
N PRO A 17 5.71 21.22 1.67
CA PRO A 17 5.75 22.52 2.32
C PRO A 17 5.47 23.66 1.33
N ALA A 18 4.60 24.58 1.73
CA ALA A 18 4.29 25.81 0.99
C ALA A 18 5.53 26.73 0.93
N ARG A 19 5.84 27.23 -0.27
CA ARG A 19 6.88 28.23 -0.50
C ARG A 19 6.51 29.56 0.19
N ALA A 20 7.36 30.01 1.12
CA ALA A 20 7.31 31.38 1.63
C ALA A 20 7.89 32.36 0.60
N GLY A 21 7.20 33.50 0.45
CA GLY A 21 7.44 34.52 -0.55
C GLY A 21 8.75 35.30 -0.40
N ARG A 22 9.10 35.95 -1.50
CA ARG A 22 10.27 36.80 -1.73
C ARG A 22 10.35 37.95 -0.71
N GLY A 23 11.48 38.06 -0.02
CA GLY A 23 11.91 39.26 0.68
C GLY A 23 13.31 39.66 0.20
N ARG A 24 13.41 40.76 -0.56
CA ARG A 24 14.68 41.40 -0.91
C ARG A 24 15.37 41.89 0.37
N ARG A 25 16.68 41.67 0.53
CA ARG A 25 17.62 42.62 1.17
C ARG A 25 19.10 42.22 0.96
N ARG A 26 19.77 43.09 0.19
CA ARG A 26 21.15 43.62 0.23
C ARG A 26 22.34 42.73 0.66
N ALA A 27 23.25 42.63 -0.30
CA ALA A 27 24.72 42.56 -0.25
C ALA A 27 25.42 42.65 1.12
N GLY A 28 26.22 41.63 1.41
CA GLY A 28 27.35 41.66 2.33
C GLY A 28 28.49 40.82 1.75
N ARG A 29 29.56 41.48 1.30
CA ARG A 29 30.81 40.85 0.85
C ARG A 29 31.50 40.18 2.04
N VAL A 30 31.79 38.89 1.97
CA VAL A 30 32.84 38.25 2.80
C VAL A 30 33.67 37.31 1.94
N ARG A 31 34.97 37.34 2.22
CA ARG A 31 36.10 37.00 1.36
C ARG A 31 36.30 35.49 1.18
N GLN A 32 36.71 35.11 -0.02
CA GLN A 32 37.28 33.81 -0.35
C GLN A 32 38.58 33.57 0.43
N ARG A 33 38.74 32.38 1.02
CA ARG A 33 40.05 31.79 1.31
C ARG A 33 40.09 30.36 0.78
N ALA A 34 40.94 30.17 -0.22
CA ALA A 34 41.34 28.89 -0.76
C ALA A 34 42.22 28.13 0.23
N ALA A 35 41.97 26.83 0.40
CA ALA A 35 42.91 25.91 1.01
C ALA A 35 43.37 24.91 -0.06
N ARG A 36 44.63 25.04 -0.47
CA ARG A 36 45.35 24.10 -1.35
C ARG A 36 46.17 23.14 -0.49
N ARG A 37 46.05 21.83 -0.83
CA ARG A 37 47.07 20.75 -0.77
C ARG A 37 47.49 20.32 0.65
N ARG A 38 47.64 19.01 0.93
CA ARG A 38 48.77 18.17 0.50
C ARG A 38 48.39 16.68 0.39
N ARG A 39 48.90 16.05 -0.68
CA ARG A 39 48.95 14.60 -0.92
C ARG A 39 50.20 14.03 -0.23
N GLY A 40 50.09 12.88 0.41
CA GLY A 40 51.20 12.02 0.85
C GLY A 40 51.27 10.73 0.00
N PRO A 41 52.44 10.07 -0.12
CA PRO A 41 52.73 9.13 -1.20
C PRO A 41 52.42 7.67 -0.84
N VAL A 42 51.91 6.90 -1.81
CA VAL A 42 51.86 5.44 -1.76
C VAL A 42 52.95 4.89 -2.68
N ARG A 43 53.87 4.09 -2.14
CA ARG A 43 54.96 3.42 -2.87
C ARG A 43 54.44 2.16 -3.59
N PRO A 44 55.02 1.79 -4.76
CA PRO A 44 54.59 0.64 -5.54
C PRO A 44 55.38 -0.63 -5.22
N GLY A 45 54.69 -1.73 -4.98
CA GLY A 45 55.26 -3.09 -4.97
C GLY A 45 55.33 -3.66 -6.39
N ARG A 46 56.55 -3.79 -6.92
CA ARG A 46 56.92 -4.70 -8.01
C ARG A 46 56.71 -6.14 -7.49
N GLY A 47 56.11 -7.13 -8.14
CA GLY A 47 56.04 -7.47 -9.55
C GLY A 47 56.82 -8.76 -9.77
N ARG A 48 56.16 -9.88 -10.09
CA ARG A 48 56.72 -10.98 -10.91
C ARG A 48 55.61 -11.63 -11.73
N ARG A 49 55.91 -11.82 -13.01
CA ARG A 49 55.06 -12.30 -14.11
C ARG A 49 55.56 -13.69 -14.56
N ARG A 50 54.67 -14.39 -15.31
CA ARG A 50 54.93 -15.42 -16.36
C ARG A 50 55.28 -16.82 -15.84
N ARG A 51 54.86 -17.97 -16.42
CA ARG A 51 53.94 -18.36 -17.52
C ARG A 51 53.81 -19.92 -17.49
N PRO A 52 52.96 -20.56 -18.33
CA PRO A 52 52.43 -21.92 -18.13
C PRO A 52 53.10 -23.02 -18.99
N ALA A 53 52.83 -24.29 -18.66
CA ALA A 53 52.60 -25.48 -19.52
C ALA A 53 52.70 -26.73 -18.63
N SER A 54 51.81 -27.71 -18.71
CA SER A 54 51.94 -28.76 -19.71
C SER A 54 50.73 -29.71 -19.70
N ARG A 55 50.43 -30.23 -20.90
CA ARG A 55 49.56 -31.37 -21.16
C ARG A 55 50.27 -32.66 -20.71
N GLY A 56 49.52 -33.63 -20.21
CA GLY A 56 49.95 -35.01 -19.99
C GLY A 56 48.76 -35.95 -20.19
N ASP A 57 48.93 -36.84 -21.14
CA ASP A 57 47.96 -37.75 -21.74
C ASP A 57 47.95 -39.12 -21.03
N ALA A 58 46.90 -39.90 -21.32
CA ALA A 58 46.78 -41.36 -21.26
C ALA A 58 46.76 -42.12 -19.90
N GLY A 59 45.69 -42.90 -19.74
CA GLY A 59 45.57 -43.92 -18.70
C GLY A 59 44.23 -44.67 -18.75
N LEU A 60 43.89 -45.27 -19.90
CA LEU A 60 42.79 -46.24 -20.00
C LEU A 60 43.09 -47.45 -19.10
N VAL A 61 42.21 -47.75 -18.16
CA VAL A 61 42.17 -49.05 -17.49
C VAL A 61 40.81 -49.68 -17.69
N HIS A 62 40.76 -50.67 -18.58
CA HIS A 62 39.62 -51.55 -18.78
C HIS A 62 39.27 -52.28 -17.49
N ARG A 63 38.14 -51.95 -16.85
CA ARG A 63 37.49 -52.82 -15.88
C ARG A 63 36.28 -53.49 -16.53
N ARG A 64 36.37 -54.83 -16.58
CA ARG A 64 35.37 -55.77 -17.11
C ARG A 64 34.04 -55.61 -16.36
N ARG A 65 32.94 -55.59 -17.12
CA ARG A 65 31.56 -55.67 -16.61
C ARG A 65 31.25 -57.09 -16.12
N PRO A 66 30.66 -57.30 -14.93
CA PRO A 66 29.90 -58.51 -14.66
C PRO A 66 28.50 -58.40 -15.25
N ALA A 67 28.02 -59.51 -15.80
CA ALA A 67 26.68 -59.69 -16.34
C ALA A 67 25.64 -59.92 -15.23
N GLY A 68 24.40 -59.49 -15.48
CA GLY A 68 23.19 -60.09 -14.91
C GLY A 68 22.69 -59.52 -13.58
N ALA A 69 21.78 -58.55 -13.65
CA ALA A 69 20.76 -58.34 -12.63
C ALA A 69 19.42 -57.96 -13.32
N PRO A 70 18.29 -58.57 -12.94
CA PRO A 70 17.01 -58.32 -13.61
C PRO A 70 16.50 -56.90 -13.33
N ALA A 71 15.91 -56.29 -14.36
CA ALA A 71 15.36 -54.94 -14.32
C ALA A 71 14.23 -54.84 -13.28
N GLY A 72 14.55 -54.33 -12.09
CA GLY A 72 13.55 -53.89 -11.13
C GLY A 72 12.70 -52.78 -11.75
N HIS A 73 11.39 -53.00 -11.79
CA HIS A 73 10.39 -52.01 -12.18
C HIS A 73 10.57 -50.76 -11.30
N ARG A 74 11.25 -49.73 -11.81
CA ARG A 74 11.24 -48.41 -11.17
C ARG A 74 9.81 -47.88 -11.29
N PRO A 75 9.08 -47.63 -10.19
CA PRO A 75 7.78 -46.98 -10.29
C PRO A 75 8.00 -45.65 -11.01
N ARG A 76 7.24 -45.43 -12.10
CA ARG A 76 7.23 -44.15 -12.81
C ARG A 76 7.00 -43.05 -11.78
N PRO A 77 7.76 -41.92 -11.81
CA PRO A 77 7.46 -40.80 -10.94
C PRO A 77 6.00 -40.42 -11.19
N ARG A 78 5.18 -40.49 -10.14
CA ARG A 78 3.81 -39.99 -10.20
C ARG A 78 3.89 -38.55 -10.69
N PRO A 79 3.12 -38.13 -11.70
CA PRO A 79 3.02 -36.72 -12.02
C PRO A 79 2.67 -35.98 -10.73
N PRO A 80 3.28 -34.81 -10.45
CA PRO A 80 2.90 -34.03 -9.28
C PRO A 80 1.38 -33.87 -9.35
N ARG A 81 0.68 -34.36 -8.33
CA ARG A 81 -0.74 -34.07 -8.14
C ARG A 81 -0.82 -32.55 -8.26
N GLY A 82 -1.52 -32.05 -9.27
CA GLY A 82 -1.72 -30.62 -9.47
C GLY A 82 -2.31 -30.09 -8.17
N GLY A 83 -1.44 -29.52 -7.31
CA GLY A 83 -1.86 -28.96 -6.05
C GLY A 83 -2.83 -27.86 -6.40
N ALA A 84 -4.02 -27.89 -5.80
CA ALA A 84 -4.94 -26.78 -5.91
C ALA A 84 -4.15 -25.51 -5.61
N VAL A 85 -4.04 -24.62 -6.61
CA VAL A 85 -3.38 -23.33 -6.41
C VAL A 85 -4.17 -22.63 -5.32
N ASP A 86 -3.49 -22.15 -4.29
CA ASP A 86 -4.13 -21.38 -3.23
C ASP A 86 -4.63 -20.04 -3.82
N VAL A 87 -5.92 -20.03 -4.20
CA VAL A 87 -6.60 -18.85 -4.74
C VAL A 87 -7.36 -18.19 -3.61
N THR A 88 -6.98 -16.95 -3.29
CA THR A 88 -7.68 -16.13 -2.31
C THR A 88 -8.72 -15.26 -3.01
N THR A 89 -9.98 -15.33 -2.58
CA THR A 89 -11.01 -14.38 -3.02
C THR A 89 -10.89 -13.07 -2.24
N CYS A 90 -10.77 -11.95 -2.96
CA CYS A 90 -10.79 -10.62 -2.39
C CYS A 90 -12.01 -9.84 -2.88
N HIS A 91 -12.83 -9.38 -1.95
CA HIS A 91 -13.97 -8.53 -2.23
C HIS A 91 -13.55 -7.06 -2.21
N VAL A 92 -13.81 -6.33 -3.29
CA VAL A 92 -13.49 -4.91 -3.44
C VAL A 92 -14.79 -4.12 -3.59
N TRP A 93 -15.07 -3.23 -2.66
CA TRP A 93 -16.30 -2.45 -2.61
C TRP A 93 -16.03 -1.00 -2.96
N TRP A 94 -16.72 -0.50 -4.00
CA TRP A 94 -16.58 0.86 -4.50
C TRP A 94 -17.75 1.74 -4.07
N ALA A 95 -17.44 2.95 -3.60
CA ALA A 95 -18.43 3.97 -3.32
C ALA A 95 -18.05 5.32 -3.95
N ASP A 96 -19.10 6.11 -4.25
CA ASP A 96 -18.96 7.53 -4.55
C ASP A 96 -19.34 8.35 -3.31
N ALA A 97 -18.35 9.01 -2.71
CA ALA A 97 -18.51 9.81 -1.50
C ALA A 97 -19.37 11.08 -1.70
N SER A 98 -19.64 11.49 -2.95
CA SER A 98 -20.51 12.64 -3.22
C SER A 98 -21.99 12.28 -3.19
N THR A 99 -22.33 11.02 -3.44
CA THR A 99 -23.72 10.51 -3.45
C THR A 99 -24.02 9.61 -2.25
N ALA A 100 -23.01 9.32 -1.43
CA ALA A 100 -23.17 8.52 -0.22
C ALA A 100 -24.10 9.23 0.78
N PRO A 101 -25.05 8.50 1.40
CA PRO A 101 -25.92 9.06 2.43
C PRO A 101 -25.12 9.46 3.68
N ALA A 102 -25.73 10.28 4.55
CA ALA A 102 -25.14 10.66 5.83
C ALA A 102 -25.09 9.47 6.79
N LEU A 103 -23.91 8.86 6.93
CA LEU A 103 -23.69 7.66 7.74
C LEU A 103 -22.86 7.92 9.00
N GLY A 104 -22.78 9.18 9.45
CA GLY A 104 -21.94 9.59 10.58
C GLY A 104 -22.22 8.85 11.89
N GLY A 105 -23.44 8.35 12.11
CA GLY A 105 -23.76 7.59 13.32
C GLY A 105 -23.43 6.10 13.28
N LEU A 106 -22.79 5.61 12.21
CA LEU A 106 -22.12 4.30 12.23
C LEU A 106 -20.68 4.39 12.73
N LEU A 107 -20.08 5.59 12.70
CA LEU A 107 -18.71 5.82 13.16
C LEU A 107 -18.67 5.82 14.68
N ASP A 108 -17.53 5.41 15.24
CA ASP A 108 -17.28 5.57 16.66
C ASP A 108 -17.00 7.04 17.05
N ARG A 109 -16.88 7.32 18.35
CA ARG A 109 -16.67 8.69 18.86
C ARG A 109 -15.36 9.31 18.37
N GLY A 110 -14.29 8.52 18.25
CA GLY A 110 -12.99 9.02 17.79
C GLY A 110 -13.01 9.35 16.30
N GLU A 111 -13.65 8.51 15.50
CA GLU A 111 -13.91 8.72 14.08
C GLU A 111 -14.81 9.93 13.85
N GLN A 112 -15.89 10.09 14.62
CA GLN A 112 -16.78 11.27 14.56
C GLN A 112 -16.01 12.56 14.89
N ALA A 113 -15.21 12.56 15.96
CA ALA A 113 -14.39 13.70 16.34
C ALA A 113 -13.34 14.04 15.27
N ARG A 114 -12.74 13.02 14.63
CA ARG A 114 -11.82 13.21 13.50
C ARG A 114 -12.54 13.80 12.29
N ALA A 115 -13.68 13.23 11.92
CA ALA A 115 -14.50 13.70 10.80
C ALA A 115 -14.89 15.18 10.97
N ALA A 116 -15.25 15.60 12.18
CA ALA A 116 -15.64 16.98 12.47
C ALA A 116 -14.54 18.03 12.22
N ARG A 117 -13.26 17.62 12.23
CA ARG A 117 -12.10 18.50 11.99
C ARG A 117 -11.69 18.58 10.51
N LEU A 118 -12.28 17.75 9.65
CA LEU A 118 -11.98 17.72 8.23
C LEU A 118 -12.82 18.75 7.47
N ASP A 119 -12.30 19.22 6.34
CA ASP A 119 -13.10 20.00 5.40
C ASP A 119 -14.26 19.16 4.83
N SER A 120 -15.27 19.81 4.26
CA SER A 120 -16.49 19.11 3.80
C SER A 120 -16.21 17.97 2.79
N PRO A 121 -15.35 18.14 1.77
CA PRO A 121 -14.98 17.04 0.88
C PRO A 121 -14.24 15.87 1.57
N ASP A 122 -13.21 16.15 2.39
CA ASP A 122 -12.46 15.11 3.11
C ASP A 122 -13.33 14.41 4.14
N ARG A 123 -14.17 15.17 4.86
CA ARG A 123 -15.15 14.64 5.81
C ARG A 123 -16.11 13.65 5.16
N ARG A 124 -16.64 13.96 3.97
CA ARG A 124 -17.51 13.03 3.22
C ARG A 124 -16.78 11.74 2.89
N ARG A 125 -15.59 11.81 2.29
CA ARG A 125 -14.75 10.64 2.00
C ARG A 125 -14.49 9.80 3.25
N PHE A 126 -14.05 10.45 4.32
CA PHE A 126 -13.74 9.80 5.58
C PHE A 126 -14.96 9.07 6.16
N VAL A 127 -16.12 9.74 6.23
CA VAL A 127 -17.35 9.14 6.73
C VAL A 127 -17.80 7.97 5.84
N THR A 128 -17.81 8.14 4.52
CA THR A 128 -18.18 7.06 3.59
C THR A 128 -17.25 5.86 3.73
N ALA A 129 -15.94 6.08 3.80
CA ALA A 129 -14.94 5.03 3.89
C ALA A 129 -15.07 4.21 5.19
N HIS A 130 -15.17 4.87 6.33
CA HIS A 130 -15.29 4.20 7.62
C HIS A 130 -16.67 3.52 7.79
N ALA A 131 -17.75 4.16 7.33
CA ALA A 131 -19.07 3.54 7.34
C ALA A 131 -19.12 2.30 6.42
N LEU A 132 -18.55 2.40 5.21
CA LEU A 132 -18.49 1.28 4.28
C LEU A 132 -17.70 0.11 4.87
N ALA A 133 -16.52 0.38 5.44
CA ALA A 133 -15.71 -0.65 6.09
C ALA A 133 -16.50 -1.40 7.17
N ARG A 134 -17.20 -0.67 8.05
CA ARG A 134 -18.07 -1.26 9.08
C ARG A 134 -19.19 -2.10 8.50
N ILE A 135 -19.83 -1.65 7.41
CA ILE A 135 -20.92 -2.38 6.75
C ILE A 135 -20.43 -3.67 6.11
N VAL A 136 -19.31 -3.64 5.37
CA VAL A 136 -18.81 -4.83 4.67
C VAL A 136 -18.17 -5.84 5.62
N LEU A 137 -17.60 -5.37 6.74
CA LEU A 137 -17.05 -6.21 7.79
C LEU A 137 -18.13 -6.83 8.69
N ALA A 138 -19.33 -6.23 8.76
CA ALA A 138 -20.44 -6.76 9.56
C ALA A 138 -20.84 -8.18 9.14
N SER A 139 -20.95 -8.45 7.84
CA SER A 139 -21.38 -9.77 7.33
C SER A 139 -20.44 -10.92 7.75
N PRO A 140 -19.13 -10.89 7.47
CA PRO A 140 -18.23 -11.98 7.86
C PRO A 140 -17.98 -12.07 9.38
N THR A 141 -18.23 -11.00 10.14
CA THR A 141 -18.07 -11.01 11.61
C THR A 141 -19.36 -11.38 12.35
N GLY A 142 -20.52 -11.35 11.67
CA GLY A 142 -21.84 -11.52 12.31
C GLY A 142 -22.23 -10.36 13.23
N LEU A 143 -21.48 -9.26 13.23
CA LEU A 143 -21.71 -8.10 14.08
C LEU A 143 -22.62 -7.09 13.40
N HIS A 144 -23.37 -6.32 14.19
CA HIS A 144 -23.99 -5.10 13.68
C HIS A 144 -22.89 -4.11 13.22
N PRO A 145 -23.05 -3.35 12.11
CA PRO A 145 -21.99 -2.45 11.61
C PRO A 145 -21.43 -1.47 12.66
N ALA A 146 -22.29 -0.92 13.52
CA ALA A 146 -21.86 -0.03 14.61
C ALA A 146 -21.07 -0.74 15.73
N ALA A 147 -21.14 -2.06 15.83
CA ALA A 147 -20.42 -2.87 16.81
C ALA A 147 -19.04 -3.35 16.31
N VAL A 148 -18.73 -3.21 15.02
CA VAL A 148 -17.44 -3.60 14.44
C VAL A 148 -16.32 -2.72 15.02
N ARG A 149 -15.43 -3.27 15.85
CA ARG A 149 -14.37 -2.48 16.49
C ARG A 149 -13.11 -2.41 15.61
N LEU A 150 -12.94 -1.31 14.89
CA LEU A 150 -11.72 -1.04 14.12
C LEU A 150 -10.63 -0.46 15.03
N VAL A 151 -9.46 -1.10 15.09
CA VAL A 151 -8.33 -0.62 15.89
C VAL A 151 -7.16 -0.32 14.97
N ALA A 152 -6.70 0.94 14.98
CA ALA A 152 -5.49 1.36 14.30
C ALA A 152 -4.44 1.72 15.36
N ARG A 153 -3.41 0.89 15.51
CA ARG A 153 -2.31 1.14 16.45
C ARG A 153 -0.98 0.98 15.75
N CYS A 154 -0.16 2.03 15.76
CA CYS A 154 1.18 1.95 15.21
C CYS A 154 2.06 1.06 16.12
N PRO A 155 2.73 0.02 15.59
CA PRO A 155 3.62 -0.81 16.40
C PRO A 155 4.85 -0.06 16.91
N ARG A 156 5.24 1.07 16.27
CA ARG A 156 6.43 1.85 16.63
C ARG A 156 6.19 2.86 17.76
N CYS A 157 5.11 3.63 17.68
CA CYS A 157 4.84 4.71 18.65
C CYS A 157 3.54 4.53 19.45
N GLY A 158 2.74 3.49 19.15
CA GLY A 158 1.45 3.26 19.79
C GLY A 158 0.32 4.20 19.35
N GLY A 159 0.57 5.17 18.47
CA GLY A 159 -0.41 6.14 18.00
C GLY A 159 -1.45 5.58 17.02
N ALA A 160 -2.51 6.37 16.75
CA ALA A 160 -3.68 5.98 15.96
C ALA A 160 -3.47 5.98 14.43
N HIS A 161 -2.23 5.89 13.96
CA HIS A 161 -1.86 5.93 12.54
C HIS A 161 -1.33 4.58 12.01
N GLY A 162 -1.50 3.51 12.79
CA GLY A 162 -1.21 2.15 12.31
C GLY A 162 -2.25 1.68 11.29
N LYS A 163 -1.98 0.52 10.69
CA LYS A 163 -2.96 -0.18 9.84
C LYS A 163 -4.20 -0.54 10.68
N PRO A 164 -5.41 -0.14 10.25
CA PRO A 164 -6.64 -0.58 10.89
C PRO A 164 -6.79 -2.11 10.83
N ALA A 165 -7.18 -2.72 11.94
CA ALA A 165 -7.36 -4.15 12.08
C ALA A 165 -8.62 -4.48 12.90
N LEU A 166 -9.05 -5.75 12.81
CA LEU A 166 -10.08 -6.35 13.66
C LEU A 166 -9.39 -7.29 14.66
N PRO A 167 -9.13 -6.86 15.91
CA PRO A 167 -8.41 -7.69 16.88
C PRO A 167 -9.06 -9.05 17.12
N ASP A 168 -10.40 -9.08 17.10
CA ASP A 168 -11.20 -10.27 17.39
C ASP A 168 -11.34 -11.17 16.13
N HIS A 169 -10.88 -10.73 14.96
CA HIS A 169 -10.94 -11.46 13.68
C HIS A 169 -9.62 -11.33 12.89
N PRO A 170 -8.49 -11.86 13.40
CA PRO A 170 -7.15 -11.61 12.85
C PRO A 170 -6.92 -12.19 11.44
N ARG A 171 -7.72 -13.18 11.02
CA ARG A 171 -7.67 -13.74 9.66
C ARG A 171 -8.38 -12.88 8.62
N LEU A 172 -9.17 -11.90 9.04
CA LEU A 172 -9.96 -11.05 8.17
C LEU A 172 -9.20 -9.75 7.89
N ALA A 173 -8.41 -9.75 6.82
CA ALA A 173 -7.63 -8.60 6.40
C ALA A 173 -8.47 -7.65 5.55
N PHE A 174 -8.37 -6.35 5.85
CA PHE A 174 -9.03 -5.32 5.04
C PHE A 174 -8.12 -4.12 4.82
N SER A 175 -8.48 -3.31 3.83
CA SER A 175 -7.83 -2.05 3.53
C SER A 175 -8.83 -1.04 3.00
N ILE A 176 -8.55 0.24 3.26
CA ILE A 176 -9.41 1.37 2.88
C ILE A 176 -8.55 2.35 2.09
N SER A 177 -9.07 2.86 0.97
CA SER A 177 -8.49 4.03 0.30
C SER A 177 -9.58 4.95 -0.25
N SER A 178 -9.22 6.21 -0.49
CA SER A 178 -10.13 7.18 -1.09
C SER A 178 -9.38 8.32 -1.75
N SER A 179 -9.81 8.73 -2.95
CA SER A 179 -9.27 9.91 -3.64
C SER A 179 -10.35 10.57 -4.50
N GLY A 180 -10.42 11.90 -4.49
CA GLY A 180 -11.49 12.65 -5.14
C GLY A 180 -12.89 12.21 -4.64
N ARG A 181 -13.72 11.63 -5.52
CA ARG A 181 -15.04 11.08 -5.15
C ARG A 181 -15.01 9.59 -4.82
N ARG A 182 -13.94 8.88 -5.20
CA ARG A 182 -13.85 7.43 -5.05
C ARG A 182 -13.45 7.04 -3.64
N VAL A 183 -14.16 6.06 -3.10
CA VAL A 183 -13.84 5.34 -1.87
C VAL A 183 -13.81 3.86 -2.22
N VAL A 184 -12.83 3.13 -1.71
CA VAL A 184 -12.69 1.70 -1.92
C VAL A 184 -12.36 1.00 -0.60
N VAL A 185 -13.00 -0.14 -0.38
CA VAL A 185 -12.68 -1.05 0.72
C VAL A 185 -12.41 -2.44 0.15
N ALA A 186 -11.23 -2.98 0.40
CA ALA A 186 -10.88 -4.35 0.05
C ALA A 186 -10.90 -5.24 1.29
N LEU A 187 -11.33 -6.49 1.13
CA LEU A 187 -11.50 -7.47 2.20
C LEU A 187 -11.16 -8.87 1.70
N ALA A 188 -10.35 -9.62 2.45
CA ALA A 188 -10.09 -11.03 2.18
C ALA A 188 -9.74 -11.81 3.45
N GLN A 189 -9.86 -13.14 3.39
CA GLN A 189 -9.19 -14.01 4.33
C GLN A 189 -7.75 -14.23 3.85
N ALA A 190 -6.80 -13.45 4.34
CA ALA A 190 -5.42 -13.41 3.85
C ALA A 190 -4.45 -12.95 4.94
N ALA A 191 -3.14 -13.14 4.72
CA ALA A 191 -2.10 -12.62 5.62
C ALA A 191 -2.08 -11.08 5.65
N GLY A 192 -2.51 -10.43 4.56
CA GLY A 192 -2.65 -8.99 4.48
C GLY A 192 -3.27 -8.56 3.16
N VAL A 193 -4.09 -7.51 3.21
CA VAL A 193 -4.68 -6.85 2.04
C VAL A 193 -4.34 -5.37 2.10
N GLY A 194 -4.05 -4.79 0.94
CA GLY A 194 -3.85 -3.36 0.75
C GLY A 194 -4.52 -2.90 -0.53
N VAL A 195 -5.26 -1.80 -0.48
CA VAL A 195 -5.86 -1.18 -1.66
C VAL A 195 -5.49 0.29 -1.71
N ASP A 196 -5.26 0.78 -2.92
CA ASP A 196 -5.07 2.20 -3.15
C ASP A 196 -5.80 2.70 -4.38
N VAL A 197 -6.28 3.95 -4.33
CA VAL A 197 -6.92 4.64 -5.44
C VAL A 197 -6.49 6.09 -5.42
N GLU A 198 -6.04 6.60 -6.57
CA GLU A 198 -5.67 7.99 -6.74
C GLU A 198 -6.28 8.62 -7.98
N ARG A 199 -6.65 9.89 -7.86
CA ARG A 199 -7.16 10.70 -8.97
C ARG A 199 -6.00 11.20 -9.81
N LEU A 200 -6.16 11.21 -11.13
CA LEU A 200 -5.14 11.68 -12.07
C LEU A 200 -4.70 13.13 -11.83
N ALA A 201 -5.61 13.98 -11.32
CA ALA A 201 -5.26 15.35 -10.93
C ALA A 201 -4.15 15.42 -9.86
N SER A 202 -3.99 14.38 -9.03
CA SER A 202 -2.92 14.25 -8.03
C SER A 202 -1.55 13.98 -8.67
N ALA A 203 -1.52 13.47 -9.91
CA ALA A 203 -0.26 13.12 -10.59
C ALA A 203 0.65 14.33 -10.83
N ARG A 204 0.10 15.55 -10.96
CA ARG A 204 0.91 16.78 -11.10
C ARG A 204 1.71 17.08 -9.84
N VAL A 205 1.12 16.85 -8.66
CA VAL A 205 1.80 17.06 -7.38
C VAL A 205 2.91 16.03 -7.21
N LEU A 206 2.63 14.76 -7.57
CA LEU A 206 3.62 13.69 -7.56
C LEU A 206 4.75 13.96 -8.57
N ALA A 207 4.43 14.43 -9.78
CA ALA A 207 5.43 14.73 -10.80
C ALA A 207 6.36 15.87 -10.35
N ALA A 208 5.82 16.95 -9.79
CA ALA A 208 6.63 18.03 -9.23
C ALA A 208 7.57 17.52 -8.12
N ALA A 209 7.10 16.59 -7.28
CA ALA A 209 7.90 15.94 -6.25
C ALA A 209 9.05 15.07 -6.80
N VAL A 210 8.86 14.45 -7.96
CA VAL A 210 9.91 13.70 -8.68
C VAL A 210 10.90 14.65 -9.34
N ASP A 211 10.42 15.69 -10.02
CA ASP A 211 11.24 16.61 -10.80
C ASP A 211 12.10 17.54 -9.91
N ASP A 212 11.60 17.98 -8.76
CA ASP A 212 12.33 18.84 -7.82
C ASP A 212 13.39 18.06 -7.01
N GLY A 213 13.47 16.72 -7.13
CA GLY A 213 14.34 15.86 -6.33
C GLY A 213 14.09 15.94 -4.82
N ALA A 214 13.02 16.62 -4.41
CA ALA A 214 12.70 16.99 -3.03
C ALA A 214 12.01 15.86 -2.25
N THR A 215 11.80 14.72 -2.89
CA THR A 215 11.28 13.50 -2.26
C THR A 215 12.36 12.43 -2.31
N ALA A 216 12.59 11.72 -1.20
CA ALA A 216 13.15 10.37 -1.30
C ALA A 216 12.35 9.64 -2.40
N ALA A 217 13.01 9.23 -3.48
CA ALA A 217 12.37 9.12 -4.79
C ALA A 217 11.16 8.17 -4.75
N VAL A 218 9.99 8.65 -5.19
CA VAL A 218 8.77 7.82 -5.29
C VAL A 218 9.01 6.57 -6.15
N LEU A 219 9.90 6.72 -7.14
CA LEU A 219 10.29 5.69 -8.09
C LEU A 219 11.64 5.10 -7.72
N ALA A 220 11.74 3.79 -7.82
CA ALA A 220 13.02 3.09 -7.80
C ALA A 220 13.89 3.54 -9.00
N PRO A 221 15.22 3.41 -8.94
CA PRO A 221 16.11 3.89 -10.01
C PRO A 221 15.73 3.41 -11.43
N ALA A 222 15.36 2.13 -11.57
CA ALA A 222 14.92 1.56 -12.85
C ALA A 222 13.58 2.15 -13.33
N GLU A 223 12.64 2.39 -12.41
CA GLU A 223 11.35 3.02 -12.71
C GLU A 223 11.51 4.48 -13.09
N LEU A 224 12.43 5.21 -12.43
CA LEU A 224 12.74 6.60 -12.76
C LEU A 224 13.32 6.72 -14.18
N ALA A 225 14.26 5.85 -14.55
CA ALA A 225 14.80 5.80 -15.90
C ALA A 225 13.69 5.52 -16.93
N ALA A 226 12.80 4.56 -16.65
CA ALA A 226 11.65 4.26 -17.50
C ALA A 226 10.68 5.46 -17.59
N TYR A 227 10.40 6.13 -16.48
CA TYR A 227 9.56 7.33 -16.42
C TYR A 227 10.11 8.47 -17.28
N GLN A 228 11.41 8.74 -17.20
CA GLN A 228 12.07 9.78 -17.99
C GLN A 228 12.03 9.50 -19.49
N ALA A 229 12.10 8.22 -19.87
CA ALA A 229 11.99 7.78 -21.27
C ALA A 229 10.56 7.85 -21.84
N LEU A 230 9.52 7.96 -21.00
CA LEU A 230 8.14 8.06 -21.48
C LEU A 230 7.84 9.41 -22.14
N PRO A 231 6.97 9.43 -23.17
CA PRO A 231 6.37 10.66 -23.66
C PRO A 231 5.66 11.41 -22.52
N GLU A 232 5.77 12.74 -22.50
CA GLU A 232 5.22 13.59 -21.43
C GLU A 232 3.74 13.30 -21.14
N ARG A 233 2.94 13.12 -22.19
CA ARG A 233 1.51 12.78 -22.08
C ARG A 233 1.22 11.48 -21.29
N SER A 234 2.17 10.56 -21.24
CA SER A 234 2.03 9.25 -20.59
C SER A 234 2.60 9.21 -19.17
N ARG A 235 3.45 10.19 -18.82
CA ARG A 235 4.21 10.23 -17.55
C ARG A 235 3.29 10.26 -16.32
N HIS A 236 2.29 11.13 -16.30
CA HIS A 236 1.37 11.26 -15.16
C HIS A 236 0.59 9.97 -14.87
N GLY A 237 0.09 9.30 -15.92
CA GLY A 237 -0.63 8.04 -15.76
C GLY A 237 0.28 6.92 -15.28
N ALA A 238 1.50 6.83 -15.83
CA ALA A 238 2.51 5.86 -15.41
C ALA A 238 2.93 6.04 -13.95
N LEU A 239 3.25 7.29 -13.55
CA LEU A 239 3.62 7.65 -12.19
C LEU A 239 2.52 7.28 -11.19
N LEU A 240 1.27 7.58 -11.53
CA LEU A 240 0.15 7.25 -10.66
C LEU A 240 -0.04 5.74 -10.49
N ARG A 241 0.15 4.94 -11.55
CA ARG A 241 0.07 3.47 -11.45
C ARG A 241 1.18 2.90 -10.57
N TRP A 242 2.42 3.35 -10.73
CA TRP A 242 3.49 2.94 -9.81
C TRP A 242 3.17 3.32 -8.37
N TRP A 243 2.71 4.56 -8.16
CA TRP A 243 2.32 5.05 -6.85
C TRP A 243 1.24 4.18 -6.20
N THR A 244 0.11 3.96 -6.88
CA THR A 244 -1.00 3.18 -6.30
C THR A 244 -0.60 1.73 -6.04
N ARG A 245 0.23 1.12 -6.90
CA ARG A 245 0.77 -0.22 -6.68
C ARG A 245 1.67 -0.29 -5.44
N LYS A 246 2.59 0.67 -5.27
CA LYS A 246 3.46 0.76 -4.09
C LYS A 246 2.65 0.95 -2.81
N GLU A 247 1.73 1.91 -2.80
CA GLU A 247 0.85 2.17 -1.67
C GLU A 247 -0.03 0.96 -1.32
N ALA A 248 -0.55 0.23 -2.31
CA ALA A 248 -1.26 -1.01 -2.06
C ALA A 248 -0.38 -2.05 -1.33
N ILE A 249 0.87 -2.25 -1.77
CA ILE A 249 1.80 -3.18 -1.10
C ILE A 249 2.13 -2.70 0.33
N LEU A 250 2.47 -1.43 0.51
CA LEU A 250 2.81 -0.87 1.82
C LEU A 250 1.64 -0.89 2.81
N LYS A 251 0.42 -0.70 2.31
CA LYS A 251 -0.80 -0.91 3.10
C LYS A 251 -1.01 -2.39 3.40
N ALA A 252 -0.69 -3.31 2.49
CA ALA A 252 -0.84 -4.74 2.70
C ALA A 252 0.09 -5.25 3.80
N THR A 253 1.36 -4.86 3.78
CA THR A 253 2.36 -5.21 4.81
C THR A 253 2.14 -4.48 6.13
N GLY A 254 1.53 -3.29 6.09
CA GLY A 254 1.32 -2.45 7.27
C GLY A 254 2.53 -1.58 7.63
N ASP A 255 3.54 -1.55 6.76
CA ASP A 255 4.74 -0.72 6.94
C ASP A 255 4.42 0.77 6.78
N GLY A 256 3.49 1.10 5.88
CA GLY A 256 3.18 2.49 5.51
C GLY A 256 4.45 3.27 5.16
N LEU A 257 4.57 4.49 5.69
CA LEU A 257 5.74 5.37 5.50
C LEU A 257 7.02 4.89 6.20
N ALA A 258 7.05 3.70 6.82
CA ALA A 258 8.29 3.13 7.35
C ALA A 258 9.28 2.75 6.24
N VAL A 259 8.73 2.38 5.09
CA VAL A 259 9.49 1.93 3.92
C VAL A 259 9.45 3.04 2.90
N ASP A 260 10.62 3.43 2.42
CA ASP A 260 10.75 4.35 1.32
C ASP A 260 10.06 3.73 0.08
N PRO A 261 9.11 4.42 -0.58
CA PRO A 261 8.53 3.93 -1.83
C PRO A 261 9.57 3.57 -2.89
N ALA A 262 10.75 4.19 -2.91
CA ALA A 262 11.87 3.81 -3.80
C ALA A 262 12.40 2.39 -3.53
N ALA A 263 12.20 1.86 -2.32
CA ALA A 263 12.65 0.52 -1.94
C ALA A 263 11.71 -0.61 -2.44
N VAL A 264 10.58 -0.26 -3.06
CA VAL A 264 9.61 -1.22 -3.62
C VAL A 264 9.69 -1.14 -5.14
N GLU A 265 10.39 -2.06 -5.79
CA GLU A 265 10.54 -2.02 -7.26
C GLU A 265 9.46 -2.84 -7.95
N LEU A 266 8.82 -2.26 -8.97
CA LEU A 266 7.68 -2.85 -9.65
C LEU A 266 7.92 -2.96 -11.16
N SER A 267 7.22 -3.94 -11.74
CA SER A 267 7.02 -4.04 -13.19
C SER A 267 6.50 -2.73 -13.79
N ALA A 268 6.85 -2.46 -15.04
CA ALA A 268 6.38 -1.29 -15.77
C ALA A 268 4.82 -1.19 -15.79
N PRO A 269 4.24 0.01 -15.89
CA PRO A 269 2.79 0.22 -15.90
C PRO A 269 2.04 -0.51 -17.03
N GLY A 270 2.70 -0.80 -18.14
CA GLY A 270 2.15 -1.57 -19.27
C GLY A 270 2.42 -3.08 -19.22
N ALA A 271 3.11 -3.57 -18.20
CA ALA A 271 3.36 -4.99 -17.98
C ALA A 271 2.42 -5.54 -16.89
N PRO A 272 2.23 -6.88 -16.83
CA PRO A 272 1.52 -7.50 -15.72
C PRO A 272 2.08 -7.03 -14.37
N PRO A 273 1.21 -6.55 -13.44
CA PRO A 273 1.65 -5.97 -12.18
C PRO A 273 2.40 -6.99 -11.32
N ALA A 274 3.66 -6.71 -11.00
CA ALA A 274 4.50 -7.56 -10.18
C ALA A 274 5.48 -6.76 -9.32
N LEU A 275 5.76 -7.26 -8.12
CA LEU A 275 6.91 -6.85 -7.32
C LEU A 275 8.17 -7.49 -7.92
N THR A 276 9.08 -6.67 -8.44
CA THR A 276 10.31 -7.12 -9.10
C THR A 276 11.54 -6.98 -8.22
N GLY A 277 11.48 -6.14 -7.18
CA GLY A 277 12.56 -5.92 -6.24
C GLY A 277 12.06 -5.37 -4.90
N TRP A 278 12.78 -5.68 -3.82
CA TRP A 278 12.47 -5.22 -2.47
C TRP A 278 13.75 -4.94 -1.70
N SER A 279 13.90 -3.68 -1.29
CA SER A 279 15.00 -3.19 -0.45
C SER A 279 14.51 -2.67 0.90
N GLY A 280 13.27 -2.99 1.27
CA GLY A 280 12.69 -2.66 2.57
C GLY A 280 13.23 -3.55 3.71
N PRO A 281 12.81 -3.30 4.96
CA PRO A 281 13.19 -4.13 6.09
C PRO A 281 12.59 -5.53 5.94
N GLY A 282 13.41 -6.55 6.19
CA GLY A 282 12.99 -7.95 6.14
C GLY A 282 12.90 -8.53 4.71
N PRO A 283 12.46 -9.80 4.59
CA PRO A 283 12.37 -10.47 3.30
C PRO A 283 11.29 -9.85 2.41
N ALA A 284 11.48 -9.96 1.09
CA ALA A 284 10.50 -9.52 0.11
C ALA A 284 9.14 -10.20 0.37
N PRO A 285 8.04 -9.44 0.44
CA PRO A 285 6.72 -10.03 0.67
C PRO A 285 6.29 -10.87 -0.53
N ARG A 286 5.74 -12.06 -0.27
CA ARG A 286 5.00 -12.81 -1.30
C ARG A 286 3.66 -12.10 -1.51
N VAL A 287 3.54 -11.40 -2.64
CA VAL A 287 2.37 -10.57 -2.95
C VAL A 287 1.79 -10.91 -4.32
N ARG A 288 0.47 -10.86 -4.41
CA ARG A 288 -0.27 -10.75 -5.67
C ARG A 288 -0.76 -9.33 -5.81
N LEU A 289 -0.46 -8.74 -6.96
CA LEU A 289 -0.76 -7.35 -7.28
C LEU A 289 -1.72 -7.33 -8.47
N VAL A 290 -2.76 -6.51 -8.39
CA VAL A 290 -3.79 -6.38 -9.42
C VAL A 290 -4.08 -4.90 -9.63
N ASP A 291 -4.08 -4.44 -10.87
CA ASP A 291 -4.60 -3.12 -11.20
C ASP A 291 -6.13 -3.19 -11.25
N LEU A 292 -6.82 -2.26 -10.58
CA LEU A 292 -8.27 -2.21 -10.53
C LEU A 292 -8.81 -1.10 -11.46
N ASP A 293 -10.00 -1.30 -12.03
CA ASP A 293 -10.67 -0.26 -12.81
C ASP A 293 -11.47 0.68 -11.89
N ALA A 294 -10.87 1.81 -11.52
CA ALA A 294 -11.54 2.87 -10.77
C ALA A 294 -12.38 3.83 -11.64
N GLY A 295 -12.47 3.55 -12.94
CA GLY A 295 -13.08 4.39 -13.95
C GLY A 295 -12.21 5.57 -14.40
N PRO A 296 -12.72 6.41 -15.33
CA PRO A 296 -11.94 7.46 -15.96
C PRO A 296 -11.34 8.47 -14.98
N GLY A 297 -10.07 8.82 -15.19
CA GLY A 297 -9.37 9.82 -14.37
C GLY A 297 -8.86 9.31 -13.03
N TYR A 298 -8.80 8.00 -12.83
CA TYR A 298 -8.27 7.34 -11.63
C TYR A 298 -7.27 6.23 -11.98
N ALA A 299 -6.36 5.94 -11.07
CA ALA A 299 -5.61 4.69 -11.02
C ALA A 299 -5.91 4.00 -9.68
N ALA A 300 -5.94 2.67 -9.67
CA ALA A 300 -6.11 1.90 -8.45
C ALA A 300 -5.38 0.57 -8.52
N ALA A 301 -4.96 0.07 -7.36
CA ALA A 301 -4.30 -1.21 -7.24
C ALA A 301 -4.70 -1.94 -5.95
N LEU A 302 -4.66 -3.26 -6.02
CA LEU A 302 -4.89 -4.20 -4.92
C LEU A 302 -3.65 -5.05 -4.73
N ALA A 303 -3.23 -5.22 -3.48
CA ALA A 303 -2.17 -6.13 -3.07
C ALA A 303 -2.70 -7.13 -2.04
N VAL A 304 -2.46 -8.41 -2.26
CA VAL A 304 -2.82 -9.50 -1.35
C VAL A 304 -1.58 -10.32 -1.00
N LEU A 305 -1.31 -10.48 0.29
CA LEU A 305 -0.13 -11.18 0.81
C LEU A 305 -0.40 -12.67 1.02
N GLY A 306 0.62 -13.48 0.72
CA GLY A 306 0.66 -14.92 1.04
C GLY A 306 -0.01 -15.84 0.02
N SER A 307 -0.85 -15.30 -0.87
CA SER A 307 -1.64 -16.08 -1.84
C SER A 307 -0.86 -16.47 -3.09
N ALA A 308 -1.13 -17.66 -3.62
CA ALA A 308 -0.57 -18.10 -4.90
C ALA A 308 -1.32 -17.51 -6.09
N ASP A 309 -2.60 -17.18 -5.92
CA ASP A 309 -3.39 -16.38 -6.86
C ASP A 309 -4.50 -15.61 -6.14
N VAL A 310 -5.11 -14.65 -6.83
CA VAL A 310 -6.22 -13.85 -6.29
C VAL A 310 -7.39 -13.77 -7.27
N SER A 311 -8.58 -14.11 -6.79
CA SER A 311 -9.83 -13.84 -7.50
C SER A 311 -10.43 -12.54 -6.94
N VAL A 312 -10.55 -11.51 -7.77
CA VAL A 312 -11.12 -10.22 -7.37
C VAL A 312 -12.60 -10.19 -7.71
N VAL A 313 -13.43 -9.88 -6.71
CA VAL A 313 -14.88 -9.69 -6.88
C VAL A 313 -15.22 -8.25 -6.51
N GLU A 314 -15.61 -7.46 -7.51
CA GLU A 314 -15.93 -6.05 -7.33
C GLU A 314 -17.43 -5.81 -7.09
N HIS A 315 -17.75 -4.89 -6.18
CA HIS A 315 -19.12 -4.59 -5.72
C HIS A 315 -19.39 -3.09 -5.77
N ASP A 316 -20.57 -2.69 -6.25
CA ASP A 316 -21.11 -1.35 -6.01
C ASP A 316 -21.66 -1.27 -4.58
N ALA A 317 -21.10 -0.36 -3.77
CA ALA A 317 -21.53 -0.15 -2.40
C ALA A 317 -22.77 0.74 -2.27
N GLY A 318 -23.22 1.39 -3.35
CA GLY A 318 -24.39 2.27 -3.35
C GLY A 318 -25.63 1.66 -2.66
N PRO A 319 -26.07 0.44 -3.05
CA PRO A 319 -27.20 -0.24 -2.43
C PRO A 319 -27.03 -0.47 -0.92
N VAL A 320 -25.89 -1.00 -0.48
CA VAL A 320 -25.66 -1.32 0.95
C VAL A 320 -25.56 -0.05 1.81
N LEU A 321 -24.98 1.02 1.28
CA LEU A 321 -24.93 2.32 1.97
C LEU A 321 -26.32 2.92 2.14
N ARG A 322 -27.19 2.83 1.11
CA ARG A 322 -28.58 3.31 1.19
C ARG A 322 -29.42 2.49 2.17
N ALA A 323 -29.27 1.17 2.16
CA ALA A 323 -29.95 0.27 3.10
C ALA A 323 -29.57 0.59 4.55
N ALA A 324 -28.28 0.77 4.83
CA ALA A 324 -27.80 1.16 6.16
C ALA A 324 -28.35 2.53 6.61
N ALA A 325 -28.45 3.50 5.70
CA ALA A 325 -29.05 4.79 6.01
C ALA A 325 -30.56 4.70 6.30
N ALA A 326 -31.28 3.81 5.62
CA ALA A 326 -32.71 3.58 5.84
C ALA A 326 -32.99 2.90 7.19
N ALA A 327 -32.23 1.86 7.54
CA ALA A 327 -32.38 1.13 8.80
C ALA A 327 -32.21 2.03 10.05
N ARG A 328 -31.40 3.09 9.94
CA ARG A 328 -31.23 4.07 11.02
C ARG A 328 -32.44 5.00 11.20
N ARG A 329 -33.21 5.26 10.14
CA ARG A 329 -34.43 6.07 10.22
C ARG A 329 -35.59 5.30 10.88
N THR A 330 -35.55 3.97 10.82
CA THR A 330 -36.59 3.08 11.35
C THR A 330 -36.26 2.51 12.74
N GLY A 331 -35.13 2.90 13.35
CA GLY A 331 -34.81 2.55 14.74
C GLY A 331 -35.86 3.11 15.71
N PRO A 332 -36.09 2.48 16.88
CA PRO A 332 -37.26 2.77 17.70
C PRO A 332 -37.31 4.25 18.04
N ALA A 333 -38.41 4.90 17.66
CA ALA A 333 -38.77 6.20 18.18
C ALA A 333 -38.72 6.08 19.71
N SER A 334 -37.76 6.73 20.34
CA SER A 334 -37.64 6.78 21.79
C SER A 334 -39.01 7.16 22.34
N GLY A 335 -39.64 6.21 23.03
CA GLY A 335 -41.01 6.31 23.48
C GLY A 335 -41.23 7.64 24.17
N ARG A 336 -42.26 8.38 23.73
CA ARG A 336 -42.91 9.36 24.58
C ARG A 336 -43.29 8.61 25.85
N ARG A 337 -42.60 8.89 26.95
CA ARG A 337 -43.10 8.55 28.28
C ARG A 337 -44.50 9.17 28.39
N PRO A 338 -45.53 8.42 28.80
CA PRO A 338 -46.75 9.03 29.28
C PRO A 338 -46.37 10.02 30.37
N ARG A 339 -46.90 11.24 30.28
CA ARG A 339 -46.87 12.15 31.43
C ARG A 339 -47.82 11.55 32.45
N ASP A 340 -47.28 10.81 33.41
CA ASP A 340 -47.99 10.54 34.65
C ASP A 340 -48.09 11.87 35.39
N GLY A 341 -49.27 12.49 35.28
CA GLY A 341 -49.66 13.64 36.07
C GLY A 341 -49.96 13.18 37.49
N LEU A 342 -49.12 13.61 38.44
CA LEU A 342 -49.59 13.83 39.81
C LEU A 342 -50.34 15.16 39.86
N ARG A 343 -51.64 15.10 40.13
CA ARG A 343 -52.35 15.81 41.22
C ARG A 343 -53.82 15.45 41.20
#